data_AF-A0A839JZM2-F1
#
_entry.id   AF-A0A839JZM2-F1
#
_cell.length_a   1.000
_cell.length_b   1.000
_cell.length_c   1.000
_cell.angle_alpha   90.00
_cell.angle_beta   90.00
_cell.angle_gamma   90.00
#
_symmetry.space_group_name_H-M   'P 1'
#
loop_
_entity.id
_entity.type
_entity.pdbx_description
1 polymer ?
#
loop_
_entity_poly.entity_id
_entity_poly.type
_entity_poly.pdbx_seq_one_letter_code
_entity_poly.pdbx_strand_id
1 'polypeptide(L)' 'MFPGSKRLLEIADSITEIKTICSCGKKATVNVRLDENGNIITEGEQILLGGNDRYTAMCYQCYIEKQKEQKKYPNNEK' A
#
# COMPACT_ATOMS: atom_id res chain seq x y z
N MET A 1 -6.93 -1.62 9.13
CA MET A 1 -6.58 -3.01 9.53
C MET A 1 -7.56 -3.94 8.83
N PHE A 2 -7.11 -5.05 8.25
CA PHE A 2 -8.03 -6.02 7.65
C PHE A 2 -8.97 -6.57 8.75
N PRO A 3 -10.30 -6.42 8.65
CA PRO A 3 -11.20 -6.74 9.76
C PRO A 3 -11.03 -8.17 10.29
N GLY A 4 -10.79 -9.13 9.39
CA GLY A 4 -10.61 -10.54 9.75
C GLY A 4 -9.30 -10.85 10.49
N SER A 5 -8.26 -10.01 10.37
CA SER A 5 -6.98 -10.27 11.04
C SER A 5 -6.96 -9.80 12.49
N LYS A 6 -7.95 -8.99 12.91
CA LYS A 6 -7.99 -8.44 14.28
C LYS A 6 -7.99 -9.54 15.34
N ARG A 7 -8.94 -10.48 15.26
CA ARG A 7 -9.04 -11.55 16.25
C ARG A 7 -7.83 -12.48 16.22
N LEU A 8 -7.30 -12.75 15.03
CA LEU A 8 -6.10 -13.59 14.86
C LEU A 8 -4.87 -12.98 15.54
N LEU A 9 -4.70 -11.65 15.45
CA LEU A 9 -3.59 -10.95 16.09
C LEU A 9 -3.75 -10.83 17.61
N GLU A 10 -4.99 -10.74 18.12
CA GLU A 10 -5.25 -10.69 19.57
C GLU A 10 -4.90 -12.00 20.30
N ILE A 11 -5.03 -13.15 19.62
CA ILE A 11 -4.84 -14.48 20.21
C ILE A 11 -3.51 -15.14 19.82
N ALA A 12 -2.65 -14.44 19.08
CA ALA A 12 -1.42 -15.01 18.56
C ALA A 12 -0.36 -15.16 19.66
N ASP A 13 0.12 -16.38 19.89
CA ASP A 13 1.27 -16.64 20.77
C ASP A 13 2.59 -16.13 20.18
N SER A 14 2.68 -16.06 18.85
CA SER A 14 3.86 -15.56 18.14
C SER A 14 3.47 -14.77 16.89
N ILE A 15 4.25 -13.73 16.58
CA ILE A 15 4.03 -12.85 15.43
C ILE A 15 5.35 -12.74 14.67
N THR A 16 5.34 -13.15 13.41
CA THR A 16 6.49 -13.02 12.51
C THR A 16 6.13 -12.10 11.36
N GLU A 17 6.86 -11.01 11.20
CA GLU A 17 6.72 -10.09 10.08
C GLU A 17 7.40 -10.66 8.83
N ILE A 18 6.65 -10.79 7.73
CA ILE A 18 7.22 -11.08 6.41
C ILE A 18 7.78 -9.76 5.85
N LYS A 19 9.10 -9.68 5.73
CA LYS A 19 9.79 -8.46 5.30
C LYS A 19 9.81 -8.36 3.78
N THR A 20 9.54 -7.16 3.28
CA THR A 20 9.76 -6.76 1.89
C THR A 20 10.53 -5.44 1.88
N ILE A 21 11.18 -5.13 0.76
CA ILE A 21 12.01 -3.93 0.61
C ILE A 21 11.27 -2.93 -0.27
N CYS A 22 11.18 -1.68 0.18
CA CYS A 22 10.71 -0.56 -0.62
C CYS A 22 11.76 -0.20 -1.67
N SER A 23 11.36 0.40 -2.79
CA SER A 23 12.28 0.95 -3.80
C SER A 23 13.34 1.93 -3.24
N CYS A 24 13.09 2.59 -2.10
CA CYS A 24 14.06 3.45 -1.42
C CYS A 24 15.06 2.70 -0.52
N GLY A 25 15.01 1.36 -0.46
CA GLY A 25 15.87 0.51 0.36
C GLY A 25 15.42 0.32 1.80
N LYS A 26 14.41 1.06 2.29
CA LYS A 26 13.83 0.88 3.63
C LYS A 26 12.86 -0.30 3.66
N LYS A 27 12.61 -0.87 4.85
CA LYS A 27 11.60 -1.90 5.08
C LYS A 27 10.23 -1.42 4.58
N ALA A 28 9.60 -2.18 3.70
CA ALA A 28 8.23 -1.92 3.27
C ALA A 28 7.25 -2.29 4.39
N THR A 29 6.32 -1.39 4.68
CA THR A 29 5.33 -1.54 5.77
C THR A 29 3.90 -1.34 5.29
N VAL A 30 3.72 -0.88 4.05
CA VAL A 30 2.40 -0.71 3.43
C VAL A 30 2.40 -1.34 2.04
N ASN A 31 1.25 -1.85 1.64
CA ASN A 31 1.01 -2.35 0.29
C ASN A 31 0.03 -1.40 -0.38
N VAL A 32 0.47 -0.71 -1.43
CA VAL A 32 -0.35 0.28 -2.14
C VAL A 32 -0.96 -0.31 -3.39
N ARG A 33 -2.15 0.16 -3.73
CA ARG A 33 -2.77 -0.06 -5.04
C ARG A 33 -2.51 1.15 -5.93
N LEU A 34 -2.03 0.90 -7.14
CA LEU A 34 -1.79 1.92 -8.16
C LEU A 34 -2.83 1.83 -9.29
N ASP A 35 -3.19 2.98 -9.86
CA ASP A 35 -3.93 3.05 -11.12
C ASP A 35 -2.98 2.85 -12.32
N GLU A 36 -3.54 2.93 -13.54
CA GLU A 36 -2.78 2.78 -14.79
C GLU A 36 -1.78 3.93 -15.02
N ASN A 37 -2.00 5.07 -14.36
CA ASN A 37 -1.16 6.26 -14.42
C ASN A 37 -0.10 6.29 -13.28
N GLY A 38 -0.05 5.25 -12.44
CA GLY A 38 0.87 5.14 -11.32
C GLY A 38 0.49 5.95 -10.08
N ASN A 39 -0.72 6.51 -10.01
CA ASN A 39 -1.25 7.21 -8.84
C ASN A 39 -1.74 6.24 -7.77
N ILE A 40 -1.69 6.67 -6.51
CA ILE A 40 -2.21 5.87 -5.40
C ILE A 40 -3.73 5.95 -5.41
N ILE A 41 -4.37 4.79 -5.48
CA ILE A 41 -5.81 4.65 -5.29
C ILE A 41 -6.10 4.66 -3.79
N THR A 42 -6.94 5.60 -3.34
CA THR A 42 -7.35 5.72 -1.93
C THR A 42 -8.84 5.51 -1.71
N GLU A 43 -9.63 5.48 -2.80
CA GLU A 43 -11.09 5.33 -2.79
C GLU A 43 -11.50 4.17 -3.71
N GLY A 44 -12.74 3.68 -3.54
CA GLY A 44 -13.31 2.59 -4.31
C GLY A 44 -13.39 1.26 -3.56
N GLU A 45 -13.67 0.19 -4.32
CA GLU A 45 -13.86 -1.15 -3.76
C GLU A 45 -12.60 -1.69 -3.09
N GLN A 46 -12.75 -2.20 -1.87
CA GLN A 46 -11.63 -2.78 -1.12
C GLN A 46 -11.11 -4.06 -1.80
N ILE A 47 -12.00 -4.85 -2.40
CA ILE A 47 -11.69 -6.13 -3.03
C ILE A 47 -11.53 -5.93 -4.54
N LEU A 48 -10.38 -6.35 -5.08
CA LEU A 48 -10.13 -6.42 -6.52
C LEU A 48 -9.60 -7.83 -6.82
N LEU A 49 -10.30 -8.57 -7.69
CA LEU A 49 -9.87 -9.88 -8.16
C LEU A 49 -9.00 -9.71 -9.41
N GLY A 50 -7.74 -10.18 -9.34
CA GLY A 50 -6.75 -9.95 -10.39
C GLY A 50 -5.98 -8.63 -10.21
N GLY A 51 -4.81 -8.53 -10.86
CA GLY A 51 -3.98 -7.32 -10.83
C GLY A 51 -2.83 -7.31 -9.82
N ASN A 52 -2.06 -8.39 -9.71
CA ASN A 52 -0.81 -8.40 -8.96
C ASN A 52 0.12 -7.25 -9.38
N ASP A 53 0.09 -6.88 -10.66
CA ASP A 53 0.88 -5.79 -11.23
C ASP A 53 0.41 -4.39 -10.78
N ARG A 54 -0.75 -4.30 -10.10
CA ARG A 54 -1.30 -3.05 -9.53
C ARG A 54 -0.96 -2.86 -8.06
N TYR A 55 -0.28 -3.82 -7.42
CA TYR A 55 0.11 -3.72 -6.01
C TYR A 55 1.63 -3.55 -5.86
N THR A 56 2.05 -2.63 -5.00
CA THR A 56 3.47 -2.39 -4.73
C THR A 56 3.71 -2.24 -3.23
N ALA A 57 4.69 -2.98 -2.72
CA ALA A 57 5.16 -2.84 -1.35
C ALA A 57 6.04 -1.58 -1.22
N MET A 58 5.74 -0.72 -0.25
CA MET A 58 6.53 0.48 0.04
C MET A 58 6.64 0.77 1.53
N CYS A 59 7.59 1.62 1.91
CA CYS A 59 7.68 2.13 3.27
C CYS A 59 6.65 3.26 3.47
N TYR A 60 6.21 3.44 4.71
CA TYR A 60 5.21 4.47 5.05
C TYR A 60 5.64 5.89 4.65
N GLN A 61 6.94 6.18 4.70
CA GLN A 61 7.46 7.50 4.31
C GLN A 61 7.23 7.79 2.82
N CYS A 62 7.62 6.88 1.93
CA CYS A 62 7.42 7.05 0.49
C CYS A 62 5.93 7.07 0.12
N TYR A 63 5.08 6.36 0.86
CA TYR A 63 3.62 6.45 0.71
C TYR A 63 3.10 7.86 0.96
N ILE A 64 3.50 8.47 2.08
CA ILE A 64 3.07 9.84 2.44
C ILE A 64 3.62 10.87 1.46
N GLU A 65 4.87 10.75 1.03
CA GLU A 65 5.49 11.62 0.04
C GLU A 65 4.75 11.55 -1.30
N LYS A 66 4.51 10.34 -1.82
CA LYS A 66 3.77 10.13 -3.08
C LYS A 66 2.34 10.66 -2.99
N GLN A 67 1.66 10.51 -1.85
CA GLN A 67 0.34 11.10 -1.62
C GLN A 67 0.36 12.64 -1.64
N LYS A 68 1.39 13.26 -1.05
CA LYS A 68 1.55 14.72 -1.07
C LYS A 68 1.81 15.22 -2.49
N GLU A 69 2.63 14.51 -3.26
CA GLU A 69 2.91 14.83 -4.66
C GLU A 69 1.64 14.74 -5.51
N GLN A 70 0.86 13.66 -5.38
CA GLN A 70 -0.42 13.48 -6.07
C GLN A 70 -1.43 14.57 -5.73
N LYS A 71 -1.49 15.01 -4.46
CA LYS A 71 -2.35 16.15 -4.04
C LYS A 71 -1.88 17.49 -4.58
N LYS A 72 -0.57 17.67 -4.78
CA LYS A 72 0.01 18.90 -5.32
C LYS A 72 -0.20 19.02 -6.83
N TYR A 73 -0.26 17.89 -7.55
CA TYR A 73 -0.48 17.82 -8.99
C TYR A 73 -1.63 16.85 -9.32
N PRO A 74 -2.89 17.23 -9.05
CA PRO A 74 -4.04 16.34 -9.26
C PRO A 74 -4.33 16.02 -10.73
N ASN A 75 -3.78 16.79 -11.68
CA ASN A 75 -4.01 16.66 -13.13
C ASN A 75 -2.69 16.51 -13.91
N ASN A 76 -1.90 15.48 -13.65
CA ASN A 76 -0.93 14.99 -14.63
C ASN A 76 -1.60 13.94 -15.52
N GLU A 77 -2.68 14.33 -16.20
CA GLU A 77 -3.17 13.64 -17.38
C GLU A 77 -2.47 14.27 -18.59
N LYS A 78 -1.51 13.54 -19.14
CA LYS A 78 -1.19 13.60 -20.57
C LYS A 78 -1.11 12.18 -21.09
#